data_AF-A0AAV7Y2C1-F1
#
_entry.id   AF-A0AAV7Y2C1-F1
#
_cell.length_a   1.000
_cell.length_b   1.000
_cell.length_c   1.000
_cell.angle_alpha   90.00
_cell.angle_beta   90.00
_cell.angle_gamma   90.00
#
_symmetry.space_group_name_H-M   'P 1'
#
loop_
_entity.id
_entity.type
_entity.pdbx_description
1 polymer ?
#
loop_
_entity_poly.entity_id
_entity_poly.type
_entity_poly.pdbx_seq_one_letter_code
_entity_poly.pdbx_strand_id
1 'polypeptide(L)'
;MYIKSLLFFLLIVLCFQFISTKKNEPDTDFFSDDDIIFSDDEITDDSDSDLDVDMEYLKNAGKPSKEGEELNQDQDLEEHSEEDFFSDDFDGDEDDGFKQDDFKKLKKDLDKKKGIKIEEIQVKGKTDKKYVRVKFRLGPFEFLMVGLLLFFVSLWFFGKRKNKMIAQKFRDQFFEIFEKQFCIVGQGVDSQLTKLASHEYWLYCTGRKQLHSLLAQIKLKKRQDLFHYILGWMYSPNNNDQVVIDVLFDNIKPFIYAVTKKSNKKRIIRDCYDIKTFADPIDKFVSDYCVITDCRSVANDFNTQKFQKLLNDNQEFLELIHVTDRNPYGKHQNNLRFVFNLPPTNKMESLNELMNFVFEFIDLIPNVKMQQKQIQKANELRKKADANLKKNEEEERNDRKEEEKRKKIEEEEKKVQNMSQEQQEKYYKRQEKKMLRKQGPKMKKIKV
;
A
#
# COMPACT_ATOMS: atom_id res chain seq x y z
N MET A 1 -9.96 19.53 42.59
CA MET A 1 -9.04 19.16 41.49
C MET A 1 -9.76 18.91 40.16
N TYR A 2 -11.02 18.44 40.16
CA TYR A 2 -11.82 18.18 38.94
C TYR A 2 -12.27 19.43 38.17
N ILE A 3 -12.49 20.57 38.84
CA ILE A 3 -12.99 21.80 38.20
C ILE A 3 -11.99 22.37 37.19
N LYS A 4 -10.68 22.28 37.47
CA LYS A 4 -9.62 22.77 36.55
C LYS A 4 -9.47 21.89 35.30
N SER A 5 -9.70 20.58 35.46
CA SER A 5 -9.68 19.63 34.35
C SER A 5 -10.93 19.76 33.47
N LEU A 6 -12.10 20.03 34.07
CA LEU A 6 -13.34 20.33 33.35
C LEU A 6 -13.22 21.65 32.56
N LEU A 7 -12.64 22.69 33.17
CA LEU A 7 -12.45 23.99 32.51
C LEU A 7 -11.50 23.87 31.30
N PHE A 8 -10.45 23.07 31.42
CA PHE A 8 -9.51 22.80 30.33
C PHE A 8 -10.17 22.03 29.17
N PHE A 9 -11.00 21.04 29.49
CA PHE A 9 -11.76 20.30 28.48
C PHE A 9 -12.79 21.18 27.77
N LEU A 10 -13.47 22.07 28.51
CA LEU A 10 -14.46 23.01 27.96
C LEU A 10 -13.80 24.08 27.07
N LEU A 11 -12.57 24.49 27.40
CA LEU A 11 -11.78 25.41 26.58
C LEU A 11 -11.33 24.77 25.26
N ILE A 12 -10.98 23.48 25.28
CA ILE A 12 -10.67 22.71 24.05
C ILE A 12 -11.91 22.57 23.16
N VAL A 13 -13.07 22.27 23.74
CA VAL A 13 -14.34 22.17 22.98
C VAL A 13 -14.73 23.51 22.36
N LEU A 14 -14.56 24.62 23.08
CA LEU A 14 -14.80 25.97 22.56
C LEU A 14 -13.83 26.35 21.43
N CYS A 15 -12.55 25.98 21.52
CA CYS A 15 -11.59 26.17 20.43
C CYS A 15 -11.97 25.39 19.16
N PHE A 16 -12.50 24.17 19.30
CA PHE A 16 -12.98 23.38 18.16
C PHE A 16 -14.22 23.99 17.50
N GLN A 17 -15.17 24.49 18.28
CA GLN A 17 -16.35 25.18 17.75
C GLN A 17 -15.97 26.47 16.99
N PHE A 18 -14.98 27.22 17.50
CA PHE A 18 -14.49 28.44 16.86
C PHE A 18 -13.74 28.20 15.54
N ILE A 19 -13.12 27.02 15.38
CA ILE A 19 -12.46 26.60 14.13
C ILE A 19 -13.51 26.11 13.12
N SER A 20 -14.57 25.42 13.58
CA SER A 20 -15.66 24.97 12.71
C SER A 20 -16.53 26.12 12.17
N THR A 21 -16.74 27.20 12.93
CA THR A 21 -17.55 28.34 12.48
C THR A 21 -16.83 29.25 11.48
N LYS A 22 -15.50 29.20 11.41
CA LYS A 22 -14.73 29.97 10.41
C LYS A 22 -14.68 29.35 9.02
N LYS A 23 -15.24 28.16 8.81
CA LYS A 23 -15.13 27.43 7.53
C LYS A 23 -16.37 27.47 6.64
N ASN A 24 -17.37 28.28 6.99
CA ASN A 24 -18.58 28.45 6.17
C ASN A 24 -18.82 29.93 5.87
N GLU A 25 -18.24 30.43 4.78
CA GLU A 25 -18.93 31.26 3.80
C GLU A 25 -18.18 31.21 2.45
N PRO A 26 -18.89 31.26 1.30
CA PRO A 26 -18.35 30.94 -0.03
C PRO A 26 -18.00 32.20 -0.84
N ASP A 27 -17.04 32.11 -1.77
CA ASP A 27 -16.90 32.93 -3.00
C ASP A 27 -15.89 32.20 -3.91
N THR A 28 -16.28 31.62 -5.05
CA THR A 28 -16.34 32.18 -6.43
C THR A 28 -15.09 32.91 -6.93
N ASP A 29 -14.43 32.22 -7.87
CA ASP A 29 -13.76 32.66 -9.10
C ASP A 29 -12.42 33.42 -9.10
N PHE A 30 -11.59 33.00 -10.09
CA PHE A 30 -10.55 33.73 -10.82
C PHE A 30 -9.07 33.45 -10.45
N PHE A 31 -8.43 32.52 -11.17
CA PHE A 31 -7.50 32.83 -12.27
C PHE A 31 -7.10 31.55 -13.03
N SER A 32 -7.10 31.71 -14.35
CA SER A 32 -6.70 30.81 -15.44
C SER A 32 -5.19 30.60 -15.55
N ASP A 33 -4.84 29.45 -16.14
CA ASP A 33 -3.72 29.10 -17.03
C ASP A 33 -2.28 29.50 -16.65
N ASP A 34 -1.38 28.50 -16.66
CA ASP A 34 -0.32 28.42 -17.68
C ASP A 34 0.39 27.05 -17.66
N ASP A 35 0.34 26.40 -18.83
CA ASP A 35 1.39 25.68 -19.56
C ASP A 35 2.22 24.55 -18.91
N ILE A 36 1.95 23.31 -19.33
CA ILE A 36 3.02 22.35 -19.66
C ILE A 36 2.76 21.77 -21.05
N ILE A 37 3.61 22.21 -21.98
CA ILE A 37 3.81 21.69 -23.32
C ILE A 37 4.38 20.26 -23.20
N PHE A 38 3.72 19.28 -23.79
CA PHE A 38 4.39 18.05 -24.24
C PHE A 38 4.15 17.88 -25.73
N SER A 39 5.28 17.82 -26.42
CA SER A 39 5.46 17.58 -27.84
C SER A 39 4.84 16.26 -28.30
N ASP A 40 4.22 16.34 -29.48
CA ASP A 40 3.82 15.22 -30.31
C ASP A 40 4.98 14.24 -30.53
N ASP A 41 4.71 12.94 -30.40
CA ASP A 41 5.28 11.94 -31.29
C ASP A 41 4.18 10.95 -31.69
N GLU A 42 3.82 11.00 -32.97
CA GLU A 42 3.04 9.98 -33.67
C GLU A 42 3.91 8.72 -33.82
N ILE A 43 3.46 7.57 -33.32
CA ILE A 43 3.87 6.28 -33.88
C ILE A 43 2.62 5.42 -34.13
N THR A 44 2.51 5.01 -35.38
CA THR A 44 1.47 4.22 -36.03
C THR A 44 1.52 2.73 -35.67
N ASP A 45 0.35 2.11 -35.64
CA ASP A 45 0.14 0.65 -35.67
C ASP A 45 0.80 -0.02 -36.90
N ASP A 46 1.49 -1.15 -36.72
CA ASP A 46 1.04 -2.48 -37.19
C ASP A 46 2.11 -3.59 -37.07
N SER A 47 1.62 -4.78 -36.67
CA SER A 47 2.10 -6.16 -36.94
C SER A 47 3.18 -6.84 -36.07
N ASP A 48 2.73 -7.91 -35.41
CA ASP A 48 3.33 -9.22 -35.12
C ASP A 48 4.86 -9.39 -35.16
N SER A 49 5.45 -9.71 -34.00
CA SER A 49 6.51 -10.73 -33.89
C SER A 49 6.69 -11.17 -32.43
N ASP A 50 6.71 -12.49 -32.24
CA ASP A 50 7.19 -13.17 -31.04
C ASP A 50 8.62 -12.70 -30.71
N LEU A 51 8.86 -12.19 -29.49
CA LEU A 51 10.19 -12.16 -28.89
C LEU A 51 10.13 -12.30 -27.36
N ASP A 52 10.59 -13.46 -26.91
CA ASP A 52 11.13 -13.74 -25.58
C ASP A 52 12.24 -12.73 -25.22
N VAL A 53 12.20 -12.18 -24.00
CA VAL A 53 13.34 -11.50 -23.37
C VAL A 53 13.42 -11.82 -21.86
N ASP A 54 14.36 -12.73 -21.58
CA ASP A 54 15.39 -12.73 -20.54
C ASP A 54 15.02 -12.76 -19.03
N MET A 55 14.94 -13.99 -18.52
CA MET A 55 15.18 -14.35 -17.12
C MET A 55 16.55 -15.05 -16.96
N GLU A 56 17.63 -14.33 -17.28
CA GLU A 56 19.00 -14.79 -17.05
C GLU A 56 19.62 -14.08 -15.83
N TYR A 57 19.12 -14.38 -14.63
CA TYR A 57 19.80 -13.99 -13.37
C TYR A 57 19.76 -15.05 -12.25
N LEU A 58 19.31 -16.28 -12.53
CA LEU A 58 19.24 -17.35 -11.51
C LEU A 58 19.79 -18.70 -11.99
N LYS A 59 20.94 -18.73 -12.66
CA LYS A 59 21.55 -20.00 -13.09
C LYS A 59 23.00 -20.27 -12.69
N ASN A 60 23.65 -19.41 -11.91
CA ASN A 60 25.01 -19.67 -11.44
C ASN A 60 25.12 -19.64 -9.92
N ALA A 61 24.68 -20.73 -9.28
CA ALA A 61 25.22 -21.14 -7.99
C ALA A 61 24.93 -22.63 -7.74
N GLY A 62 25.87 -23.49 -8.13
CA GLY A 62 25.89 -24.87 -7.66
C GLY A 62 26.76 -25.83 -8.46
N LYS A 63 28.05 -25.98 -8.10
CA LYS A 63 28.65 -27.22 -7.52
C LYS A 63 30.21 -27.17 -7.48
N PRO A 64 30.87 -28.08 -6.69
CA PRO A 64 32.16 -27.86 -6.03
C PRO A 64 33.34 -28.74 -6.55
N SER A 65 34.57 -28.42 -6.11
CA SER A 65 35.80 -29.27 -6.07
C SER A 65 36.87 -28.53 -5.23
N LYS A 66 37.47 -28.98 -4.11
CA LYS A 66 38.38 -30.11 -3.75
C LYS A 66 39.81 -30.07 -4.32
N GLU A 67 40.77 -30.24 -3.37
CA GLU A 67 42.24 -30.55 -3.47
C GLU A 67 43.18 -29.34 -3.74
N GLY A 68 44.36 -29.13 -3.11
CA GLY A 68 45.20 -29.84 -2.13
C GLY A 68 46.70 -29.51 -2.36
N GLU A 69 47.52 -29.43 -1.29
CA GLU A 69 49.02 -29.37 -1.21
C GLU A 69 49.72 -27.99 -1.43
N GLU A 70 50.36 -27.33 -0.43
CA GLU A 70 51.57 -27.57 0.42
C GLU A 70 52.94 -27.19 -0.20
N LEU A 71 53.59 -26.12 0.30
CA LEU A 71 54.92 -26.14 0.97
C LEU A 71 55.53 -24.74 1.28
N ASN A 72 55.62 -24.46 2.58
CA ASN A 72 56.61 -23.77 3.44
C ASN A 72 57.73 -22.85 2.89
N GLN A 73 57.88 -21.66 3.50
CA GLN A 73 59.03 -21.33 4.37
C GLN A 73 58.79 -20.09 5.25
N ASP A 74 59.32 -20.15 6.48
CA ASP A 74 59.11 -19.29 7.66
C ASP A 74 59.77 -17.89 7.58
N GLN A 75 59.17 -16.86 8.22
CA GLN A 75 59.79 -16.04 9.30
C GLN A 75 58.90 -14.88 9.80
N ASP A 76 58.86 -14.77 11.13
CA ASP A 76 58.73 -13.60 12.02
C ASP A 76 57.43 -12.77 12.16
N LEU A 77 56.77 -13.02 13.31
CA LEU A 77 56.16 -12.11 14.30
C LEU A 77 55.77 -10.68 13.88
N GLU A 78 54.48 -10.35 13.92
CA GLU A 78 53.89 -9.32 14.80
C GLU A 78 52.35 -9.25 14.63
N GLU A 79 51.65 -9.10 15.75
CA GLU A 79 50.19 -9.03 15.86
C GLU A 79 49.75 -7.60 15.57
N HIS A 80 49.15 -7.34 14.41
CA HIS A 80 48.46 -6.07 14.16
C HIS A 80 47.16 -6.27 13.35
N SER A 81 46.08 -5.78 13.97
CA SER A 81 44.79 -5.49 13.37
C SER A 81 44.94 -4.43 12.28
N GLU A 82 44.59 -4.78 11.04
CA GLU A 82 44.41 -3.82 9.94
C GLU A 82 43.01 -4.00 9.35
N GLU A 83 42.11 -3.16 9.84
CA GLU A 83 41.05 -2.57 9.02
C GLU A 83 41.74 -1.51 8.14
N ASP A 84 41.68 -1.66 6.82
CA ASP A 84 41.51 -0.60 5.82
C ASP A 84 41.89 -1.15 4.43
N PHE A 85 41.13 -0.74 3.40
CA PHE A 85 41.62 -0.22 2.12
C PHE A 85 40.68 -0.52 0.94
N PHE A 86 40.10 0.54 0.37
CA PHE A 86 39.86 0.87 -1.04
C PHE A 86 38.78 1.99 -1.04
N SER A 87 39.11 3.29 -0.95
CA SER A 87 39.82 4.19 -1.88
C SER A 87 39.14 4.34 -3.25
N ASP A 88 38.38 5.44 -3.35
CA ASP A 88 38.39 6.50 -4.37
C ASP A 88 38.98 6.22 -5.78
N ASP A 89 38.19 6.58 -6.80
CA ASP A 89 38.47 7.56 -7.88
C ASP A 89 37.60 7.23 -9.12
N PHE A 90 36.61 8.03 -9.54
CA PHE A 90 36.61 9.39 -10.11
C PHE A 90 36.78 9.41 -11.66
N ASP A 91 36.19 10.46 -12.25
CA ASP A 91 36.14 10.90 -13.66
C ASP A 91 35.05 10.28 -14.57
N GLY A 92 34.21 11.05 -15.26
CA GLY A 92 34.04 12.49 -15.56
C GLY A 92 32.80 12.58 -16.48
N ASP A 93 32.07 13.67 -16.71
CA ASP A 93 32.38 15.10 -16.79
C ASP A 93 31.07 15.93 -16.79
N GLU A 94 31.18 17.19 -16.31
CA GLU A 94 30.66 18.47 -16.86
C GLU A 94 29.15 18.64 -17.23
N ASP A 95 28.44 19.77 -17.05
CA ASP A 95 28.75 21.17 -16.71
C ASP A 95 27.44 21.90 -16.28
N ASP A 96 27.59 23.17 -15.87
CA ASP A 96 26.61 24.29 -15.86
C ASP A 96 26.01 24.72 -14.50
N GLY A 97 26.70 25.70 -13.89
CA GLY A 97 26.39 26.28 -12.58
C GLY A 97 25.45 27.50 -12.56
N PHE A 98 25.08 27.88 -11.33
CA PHE A 98 24.40 29.14 -11.01
C PHE A 98 25.22 29.92 -9.96
N LYS A 99 25.59 31.15 -10.30
CA LYS A 99 26.56 31.98 -9.56
C LYS A 99 25.98 32.62 -8.29
N GLN A 100 26.87 32.91 -7.34
CA GLN A 100 26.62 33.40 -5.98
C GLN A 100 26.20 34.89 -5.89
N ASP A 101 25.99 35.57 -7.02
CA ASP A 101 25.71 37.01 -7.07
C ASP A 101 24.22 37.36 -6.88
N ASP A 102 23.30 36.42 -7.14
CA ASP A 102 21.85 36.66 -7.05
C ASP A 102 21.33 36.67 -5.60
N PHE A 103 22.01 35.95 -4.70
CA PHE A 103 21.68 35.94 -3.27
C PHE A 103 22.00 37.27 -2.57
N LYS A 104 22.93 38.05 -3.14
CA LYS A 104 23.35 39.36 -2.60
C LYS A 104 22.38 40.48 -2.96
N LYS A 105 21.64 40.36 -4.06
CA LYS A 105 20.60 41.32 -4.47
C LYS A 105 19.34 41.19 -3.61
N LEU A 106 18.89 39.97 -3.35
CA LEU A 106 17.68 39.67 -2.56
C LEU A 106 17.79 40.14 -1.11
N LYS A 107 18.99 40.04 -0.52
CA LYS A 107 19.27 40.47 0.86
C LYS A 107 19.27 42.00 1.01
N LYS A 108 19.62 42.73 -0.05
CA LYS A 108 19.72 44.21 -0.06
C LYS A 108 18.35 44.89 -0.11
N ASP A 109 17.33 44.19 -0.61
CA ASP A 109 15.95 44.71 -0.70
C ASP A 109 15.12 44.46 0.57
N LEU A 110 15.49 43.45 1.38
CA LEU A 110 14.87 43.19 2.68
C LEU A 110 15.32 44.17 3.78
N ASP A 111 16.51 44.74 3.67
CA ASP A 111 17.05 45.72 4.65
C ASP A 111 16.49 47.15 4.46
N LYS A 112 15.72 47.42 3.39
CA LYS A 112 15.11 48.74 3.13
C LYS A 112 13.75 48.99 3.78
N LYS A 113 13.14 47.98 4.43
CA LYS A 113 11.83 48.12 5.10
C LYS A 113 11.88 47.64 6.55
N LYS A 114 12.33 48.51 7.44
CA LYS A 114 11.71 48.76 8.76
C LYS A 114 12.54 49.80 9.52
N GLY A 115 12.06 51.04 9.48
CA GLY A 115 12.54 52.08 10.38
C GLY A 115 12.03 51.84 11.79
N ILE A 116 12.94 51.82 12.76
CA ILE A 116 12.66 52.17 14.16
C ILE A 116 13.84 53.03 14.62
N LYS A 117 13.55 54.27 15.01
CA LYS A 117 14.53 55.26 15.50
C LYS A 117 15.08 54.81 16.86
N ILE A 118 16.39 54.85 17.02
CA ILE A 118 17.08 54.84 18.32
C ILE A 118 17.90 56.14 18.35
N GLU A 119 17.61 57.02 19.30
CA GLU A 119 18.47 58.18 19.60
C GLU A 119 19.78 57.67 20.21
N GLU A 120 20.90 58.08 19.61
CA GLU A 120 22.23 57.81 20.14
C GLU A 120 22.52 58.72 21.34
N ILE A 121 22.77 58.13 22.51
CA ILE A 121 23.61 58.75 23.53
C ILE A 121 24.99 58.09 23.40
N GLN A 122 25.96 58.85 22.90
CA GLN A 122 27.35 58.41 22.77
C GLN A 122 28.02 58.31 24.15
N VAL A 123 28.56 57.15 24.48
CA VAL A 123 29.71 57.04 25.40
C VAL A 123 30.73 56.09 24.79
N LYS A 124 31.93 56.64 24.54
CA LYS A 124 33.12 55.96 24.04
C LYS A 124 33.62 54.92 25.05
N GLY A 125 34.05 53.76 24.57
CA GLY A 125 35.20 53.08 25.15
C GLY A 125 35.16 51.56 25.29
N LYS A 126 36.07 50.93 24.54
CA LYS A 126 36.83 49.71 24.84
C LYS A 126 36.20 48.34 24.52
N THR A 127 37.10 47.55 23.94
CA THR A 127 37.09 46.13 23.57
C THR A 127 36.33 45.24 24.52
N ASP A 128 35.46 44.38 23.98
CA ASP A 128 35.19 43.04 24.52
C ASP A 128 34.43 42.20 23.48
N LYS A 129 34.95 41.02 23.13
CA LYS A 129 34.21 40.02 22.33
C LYS A 129 33.01 39.58 23.16
N LYS A 130 31.84 40.17 22.90
CA LYS A 130 30.58 39.77 23.53
C LYS A 130 30.17 38.40 23.00
N TYR A 131 30.41 37.36 23.80
CA TYR A 131 29.62 36.13 23.66
C TYR A 131 28.17 36.52 23.92
N VAL A 132 27.36 36.59 22.86
CA VAL A 132 25.91 36.73 23.00
C VAL A 132 25.44 35.42 23.61
N ARG A 133 25.36 35.38 24.94
CA ARG A 133 24.73 34.29 25.66
C ARG A 133 23.26 34.35 25.28
N VAL A 134 22.85 33.56 24.28
CA VAL A 134 21.44 33.42 23.91
C VAL A 134 20.75 32.81 25.12
N LYS A 135 20.21 33.67 25.98
CA LYS A 135 19.38 33.25 27.10
C LYS A 135 18.07 32.82 26.48
N PHE A 136 17.90 31.52 26.25
CA PHE A 136 16.61 30.94 25.95
C PHE A 136 15.68 31.18 27.13
N ARG A 137 14.94 32.29 27.10
CA ARG A 137 13.80 32.52 28.00
C ARG A 137 12.62 31.79 27.39
N LEU A 138 12.54 30.48 27.61
CA LEU A 138 11.31 29.75 27.32
C LEU A 138 10.25 30.30 28.29
N GLY A 139 9.18 30.86 27.75
CA GLY A 139 7.96 31.10 28.50
C GLY A 139 7.25 29.79 28.84
N PRO A 140 6.18 29.86 29.65
CA PRO A 140 5.43 28.67 30.07
C PRO A 140 4.82 27.91 28.88
N PHE A 141 4.52 28.59 27.77
CA PHE A 141 4.01 27.97 26.56
C PHE A 141 5.08 27.18 25.81
N GLU A 142 6.31 27.68 25.70
CA GLU A 142 7.39 26.90 25.07
C GLU A 142 7.70 25.64 25.88
N PHE A 143 7.70 25.71 27.22
CA PHE A 143 7.85 24.51 28.07
C PHE A 143 6.70 23.52 27.90
N LEU A 144 5.46 24.00 27.75
CA LEU A 144 4.30 23.15 27.48
C LEU A 144 4.43 22.44 26.13
N MET A 145 4.84 23.15 25.08
CA MET A 145 5.01 22.59 23.73
C MET A 145 6.16 21.57 23.70
N VAL A 146 7.29 21.86 24.35
CA VAL A 146 8.39 20.90 24.49
C VAL A 146 7.94 19.68 25.28
N GLY A 147 7.17 19.86 26.37
CA GLY A 147 6.60 18.77 27.15
C GLY A 147 5.66 17.87 26.33
N LEU A 148 4.78 18.46 25.52
CA LEU A 148 3.88 17.73 24.63
C LEU A 148 4.67 16.98 23.54
N LEU A 149 5.71 17.60 22.98
CA LEU A 149 6.58 16.97 21.99
C LEU A 149 7.32 15.76 22.59
N LEU A 150 7.89 15.91 23.79
CA LEU A 150 8.54 14.81 24.50
C LEU A 150 7.55 13.67 24.82
N PHE A 151 6.32 14.01 25.20
CA PHE A 151 5.27 13.03 25.41
C PHE A 151 4.94 12.27 24.12
N PHE A 152 4.82 12.96 22.98
CA PHE A 152 4.55 12.35 21.68
C PHE A 152 5.69 11.40 21.26
N VAL A 153 6.94 11.84 21.39
CA VAL A 153 8.13 11.02 21.09
C VAL A 153 8.19 9.78 21.99
N SER A 154 7.88 9.94 23.28
CA SER A 154 7.82 8.84 24.24
C SER A 154 6.76 7.81 23.84
N LEU A 155 5.54 8.24 23.53
CA LEU A 155 4.46 7.35 23.07
C LEU A 155 4.82 6.61 21.78
N TRP A 156 5.44 7.30 20.82
CA TRP A 156 5.90 6.68 19.57
C TRP A 156 6.88 5.54 19.85
N PHE A 157 7.82 5.73 20.77
CA PHE A 157 8.81 4.72 21.12
C PHE A 157 8.20 3.54 21.88
N PHE A 158 7.30 3.80 22.84
CA PHE A 158 6.55 2.75 23.53
C PHE A 158 5.64 1.97 22.58
N GLY A 159 4.98 2.64 21.64
CA GLY A 159 4.13 2.02 20.62
C GLY A 159 4.93 1.07 19.72
N LYS A 160 6.08 1.53 19.22
CA LYS A 160 7.02 0.70 18.44
C LYS A 160 7.49 -0.52 19.23
N ARG A 161 7.90 -0.33 20.49
CA ARG A 161 8.36 -1.42 21.36
C ARG A 161 7.28 -2.46 21.60
N LYS A 162 6.05 -2.04 21.91
CA LYS A 162 4.92 -2.96 22.10
C LYS A 162 4.60 -3.76 20.84
N ASN A 163 4.55 -3.11 19.69
CA ASN A 163 4.29 -3.80 18.42
C ASN A 163 5.40 -4.81 18.09
N LYS A 164 6.67 -4.44 18.29
CA LYS A 164 7.81 -5.34 18.12
C LYS A 164 7.70 -6.55 19.04
N MET A 165 7.34 -6.34 20.31
CA MET A 165 7.17 -7.41 21.30
C MET A 165 6.04 -8.38 20.91
N ILE A 166 4.91 -7.89 20.42
CA ILE A 166 3.80 -8.74 19.95
C ILE A 166 4.25 -9.60 18.76
N ALA A 167 4.91 -8.99 17.77
CA ALA A 167 5.41 -9.72 16.61
C ALA A 167 6.45 -10.78 16.99
N GLN A 168 7.37 -10.46 17.91
CA GLN A 168 8.34 -11.42 18.43
C GLN A 168 7.65 -12.58 19.15
N LYS A 169 6.67 -12.32 20.02
CA LYS A 169 5.91 -13.38 20.70
C LYS A 169 5.15 -14.29 19.74
N PHE A 170 4.59 -13.72 18.68
CA PHE A 170 3.95 -14.52 17.62
C PHE A 170 4.98 -15.41 16.91
N ARG A 171 6.15 -14.87 16.55
CA ARG A 171 7.24 -15.65 15.96
C ARG A 171 7.65 -16.79 16.90
N ASP A 172 8.02 -16.48 18.12
CA ASP A 172 8.53 -17.46 19.08
C ASP A 172 7.55 -18.63 19.28
N GLN A 173 6.24 -18.38 19.21
CA GLN A 173 5.21 -19.40 19.35
C GLN A 173 4.98 -20.26 18.10
N PHE A 174 4.94 -19.64 16.91
CA PHE A 174 4.45 -20.32 15.69
C PHE A 174 5.54 -20.66 14.69
N PHE A 175 6.73 -20.07 14.82
CA PHE A 175 7.81 -20.22 13.85
C PHE A 175 8.24 -21.68 13.69
N GLU A 176 8.34 -22.45 14.78
CA GLU A 176 8.64 -23.89 14.72
C GLU A 176 7.57 -24.68 13.94
N ILE A 177 6.30 -24.27 14.02
CA ILE A 177 5.22 -24.93 13.26
C ILE A 177 5.40 -24.66 11.76
N PHE A 178 5.79 -23.44 11.37
CA PHE A 178 6.07 -23.12 9.97
C PHE A 178 7.30 -23.88 9.45
N GLU A 179 8.39 -23.95 10.22
CA GLU A 179 9.61 -24.68 9.83
C GLU A 179 9.35 -26.18 9.62
N LYS A 180 8.48 -26.78 10.43
CA LYS A 180 8.08 -28.19 10.23
C LYS A 180 7.27 -28.42 8.96
N GLN A 181 6.56 -27.40 8.47
CA GLN A 181 5.59 -27.53 7.38
C GLN A 181 6.14 -27.05 6.01
N PHE A 182 7.22 -26.27 6.00
CA PHE A 182 7.80 -25.67 4.79
C PHE A 182 9.31 -25.85 4.74
N CYS A 183 9.87 -26.02 3.53
CA CYS A 183 11.32 -26.13 3.35
C CYS A 183 12.04 -24.78 3.52
N ILE A 184 11.37 -23.68 3.17
CA ILE A 184 11.93 -22.33 3.25
C ILE A 184 10.96 -21.46 4.04
N VAL A 185 11.45 -20.84 5.11
CA VAL A 185 10.67 -19.97 6.00
C VAL A 185 11.47 -18.70 6.27
N GLY A 186 10.90 -17.56 5.89
CA GLY A 186 11.55 -16.25 5.98
C GLY A 186 12.47 -15.94 4.79
N GLN A 187 13.05 -14.74 4.83
CA GLN A 187 14.01 -14.26 3.84
C GLN A 187 15.34 -13.96 4.57
N GLY A 188 16.41 -14.66 4.20
CA GLY A 188 17.76 -14.48 4.76
C GLY A 188 18.18 -15.55 5.78
N VAL A 189 19.44 -15.45 6.24
CA VAL A 189 20.13 -16.45 7.06
C VAL A 189 19.54 -16.56 8.48
N ASP A 190 18.94 -15.48 8.99
CA ASP A 190 18.44 -15.41 10.38
C ASP A 190 16.96 -15.80 10.54
N SER A 191 16.27 -16.15 9.46
CA SER A 191 14.84 -16.53 9.45
C SER A 191 13.97 -15.61 10.32
N GLN A 192 14.19 -14.29 10.20
CA GLN A 192 13.49 -13.29 11.00
C GLN A 192 12.16 -12.91 10.35
N LEU A 193 11.21 -12.41 11.15
CA LEU A 193 10.04 -11.71 10.62
C LEU A 193 10.52 -10.45 9.90
N THR A 194 10.23 -10.35 8.60
CA THR A 194 10.57 -9.15 7.85
C THR A 194 9.62 -8.02 8.24
N LYS A 195 10.18 -6.85 8.55
CA LYS A 195 9.42 -5.69 9.00
C LYS A 195 9.15 -4.75 7.83
N LEU A 196 7.89 -4.68 7.39
CA LEU A 196 7.44 -3.71 6.38
C LEU A 196 7.21 -2.34 7.00
N ALA A 197 6.50 -2.30 8.13
CA ALA A 197 6.20 -1.07 8.85
C ALA A 197 6.26 -1.29 10.36
N SER A 198 6.14 -0.22 11.15
CA SER A 198 6.13 -0.36 12.62
C SER A 198 4.88 -1.07 13.19
N HIS A 199 3.90 -1.33 12.33
CA HIS A 199 2.63 -1.96 12.66
C HIS A 199 2.33 -3.14 11.73
N GLU A 200 3.28 -3.53 10.88
CA GLU A 200 3.08 -4.55 9.86
C GLU A 200 4.35 -5.38 9.69
N TYR A 201 4.19 -6.68 9.90
CA TYR A 201 5.25 -7.67 9.78
C TYR A 201 4.76 -8.78 8.89
N TRP A 202 5.64 -9.41 8.13
CA TRP A 202 5.30 -10.54 7.29
C TRP A 202 6.31 -11.68 7.42
N LEU A 203 5.82 -12.89 7.23
CA LEU A 203 6.61 -14.11 7.13
C LEU A 203 6.23 -14.78 5.80
N TYR A 204 7.22 -14.97 4.95
CA TYR A 204 7.06 -15.67 3.68
C TYR A 204 7.54 -17.12 3.84
N CYS A 205 6.73 -18.08 3.41
CA CYS A 205 7.06 -19.49 3.46
C CYS A 205 6.84 -20.14 2.08
N THR A 206 7.74 -21.03 1.67
CA THR A 206 7.62 -21.79 0.42
C THR A 206 8.26 -23.19 0.53
N GLY A 207 8.08 -24.02 -0.50
CA GLY A 207 8.63 -25.38 -0.55
C GLY A 207 7.67 -26.50 -0.15
N ARG A 208 6.36 -26.22 -0.06
CA ARG A 208 5.33 -27.25 0.14
C ARG A 208 4.66 -27.59 -1.19
N LYS A 209 4.41 -28.88 -1.45
CA LYS A 209 3.80 -29.35 -2.71
C LYS A 209 2.41 -28.71 -2.92
N GLN A 210 2.08 -28.39 -4.17
CA GLN A 210 0.80 -27.78 -4.61
C GLN A 210 0.55 -26.35 -4.11
N LEU A 211 1.47 -25.78 -3.34
CA LEU A 211 1.45 -24.39 -2.90
C LEU A 211 2.54 -23.62 -3.61
N HIS A 212 2.17 -22.47 -4.16
CA HIS A 212 3.13 -21.51 -4.67
C HIS A 212 3.89 -20.87 -3.50
N SER A 213 3.14 -20.32 -2.55
CA SER A 213 3.70 -19.66 -1.36
C SER A 213 2.66 -19.42 -0.29
N LEU A 214 3.10 -19.31 0.96
CA LEU A 214 2.31 -18.84 2.09
C LEU A 214 2.88 -17.52 2.60
N LEU A 215 2.02 -16.53 2.83
CA LEU A 215 2.37 -15.24 3.42
C LEU A 215 1.56 -15.03 4.70
N ALA A 216 2.22 -15.07 5.85
CA ALA A 216 1.62 -14.71 7.13
C ALA A 216 1.94 -13.25 7.47
N GLN A 217 0.93 -12.40 7.41
CA GLN A 217 1.01 -10.96 7.64
C GLN A 217 0.39 -10.59 9.00
N ILE A 218 1.19 -10.04 9.90
CA ILE A 218 0.77 -9.54 11.20
C ILE A 218 0.42 -8.06 11.05
N LYS A 219 -0.88 -7.73 11.14
CA LYS A 219 -1.40 -6.36 11.12
C LYS A 219 -1.71 -5.90 12.53
N LEU A 220 -0.89 -5.01 13.06
CA LEU A 220 -1.02 -4.46 14.39
C LEU A 220 -1.68 -3.08 14.35
N LYS A 221 -2.29 -2.68 15.46
CA LYS A 221 -2.76 -1.31 15.64
C LYS A 221 -1.58 -0.33 15.54
N LYS A 222 -1.80 0.83 14.90
CA LYS A 222 -0.80 1.91 14.77
C LYS A 222 -0.57 2.67 16.10
N ARG A 223 -0.08 1.98 17.13
CA ARG A 223 0.16 2.54 18.48
C ARG A 223 1.21 3.65 18.52
N GLN A 224 2.10 3.67 17.53
CA GLN A 224 3.13 4.70 17.39
C GLN A 224 2.58 6.04 16.90
N ASP A 225 1.38 6.07 16.36
CA ASP A 225 0.73 7.27 15.85
C ASP A 225 -0.49 7.58 16.72
N LEU A 226 -0.35 8.59 17.57
CA LEU A 226 -1.38 8.97 18.54
C LEU A 226 -2.68 9.38 17.85
N PHE A 227 -2.59 10.05 16.69
CA PHE A 227 -3.76 10.50 15.96
C PHE A 227 -4.55 9.30 15.42
N HIS A 228 -3.87 8.37 14.75
CA HIS A 228 -4.49 7.13 14.30
C HIS A 228 -4.99 6.26 15.46
N TYR A 229 -4.28 6.25 16.59
CA TYR A 229 -4.71 5.48 17.76
C TYR A 229 -6.00 6.04 18.39
N ILE A 230 -6.09 7.36 18.56
CA ILE A 230 -7.29 8.04 19.09
C ILE A 230 -8.45 7.93 18.11
N LEU A 231 -8.23 8.19 16.82
CA LEU A 231 -9.26 8.03 15.79
C LEU A 231 -9.74 6.58 15.70
N GLY A 232 -8.82 5.62 15.78
CA GLY A 232 -9.16 4.20 15.76
C GLY A 232 -10.05 3.81 16.94
N TRP A 233 -9.77 4.35 18.12
CA TRP A 233 -10.61 4.15 19.31
C TRP A 233 -12.01 4.77 19.16
N MET A 234 -12.13 5.91 18.48
CA MET A 234 -13.41 6.62 18.31
C MET A 234 -14.28 6.07 17.17
N TYR A 235 -13.68 5.64 16.05
CA TYR A 235 -14.40 5.29 14.82
C TYR A 235 -14.37 3.80 14.46
N SER A 236 -13.53 2.98 15.11
CA SER A 236 -13.41 1.54 14.81
C SER A 236 -13.43 0.68 16.09
N PRO A 237 -14.62 0.32 16.59
CA PRO A 237 -14.76 -0.49 17.80
C PRO A 237 -14.13 -1.89 17.69
N ASN A 238 -13.88 -2.38 16.46
CA ASN A 238 -13.29 -3.70 16.19
C ASN A 238 -11.86 -3.64 15.66
N ASN A 239 -11.11 -2.55 15.89
CA ASN A 239 -9.72 -2.45 15.46
C ASN A 239 -8.83 -3.33 16.36
N ASN A 240 -8.86 -4.65 16.19
CA ASN A 240 -8.01 -5.59 16.91
C ASN A 240 -6.68 -5.83 16.16
N ASP A 241 -5.66 -6.31 16.87
CA ASP A 241 -4.46 -6.80 16.18
C ASP A 241 -4.84 -8.10 15.46
N GLN A 242 -4.38 -8.28 14.23
CA GLN A 242 -4.80 -9.38 13.36
C GLN A 242 -3.61 -10.08 12.74
N VAL A 243 -3.76 -11.36 12.45
CA VAL A 243 -2.88 -12.13 11.58
C VAL A 243 -3.69 -12.56 10.38
N VAL A 244 -3.20 -12.19 9.21
CA VAL A 244 -3.73 -12.58 7.91
C VAL A 244 -2.80 -13.63 7.33
N ILE A 245 -3.30 -14.83 7.06
CA ILE A 245 -2.53 -15.88 6.41
C ILE A 245 -3.08 -16.04 5.01
N ASP A 246 -2.30 -15.65 4.01
CA ASP A 246 -2.61 -15.84 2.60
C ASP A 246 -1.83 -17.04 2.07
N VAL A 247 -2.55 -17.99 1.48
CA VAL A 247 -1.98 -19.21 0.91
C VAL A 247 -2.30 -19.22 -0.57
N LEU A 248 -1.25 -19.11 -1.38
CA LEU A 248 -1.35 -19.09 -2.83
C LEU A 248 -1.17 -20.51 -3.35
N PHE A 249 -2.14 -20.99 -4.10
CA PHE A 249 -2.11 -22.30 -4.75
C PHE A 249 -1.74 -22.15 -6.23
N ASP A 250 -1.07 -23.17 -6.79
CA ASP A 250 -0.81 -23.20 -8.23
C ASP A 250 -2.12 -23.40 -8.99
N ASN A 251 -2.84 -24.48 -8.68
CA ASN A 251 -4.09 -24.84 -9.33
C ASN A 251 -5.08 -25.40 -8.30
N ILE A 252 -6.28 -24.81 -8.24
CA ILE A 252 -7.42 -25.33 -7.48
C ILE A 252 -8.64 -25.44 -8.41
N LYS A 253 -9.63 -26.21 -7.97
CA LYS A 253 -10.92 -26.26 -8.69
C LYS A 253 -11.63 -24.91 -8.57
N PRO A 254 -12.41 -24.50 -9.58
CA PRO A 254 -13.10 -23.22 -9.57
C PRO A 254 -14.29 -23.27 -8.60
N PHE A 255 -14.07 -22.83 -7.36
CA PHE A 255 -15.12 -22.65 -6.36
C PHE A 255 -14.76 -21.50 -5.41
N ILE A 256 -15.79 -20.90 -4.82
CA ILE A 256 -15.65 -19.88 -3.79
C ILE A 256 -16.30 -20.39 -2.51
N TYR A 257 -15.57 -20.30 -1.41
CA TYR A 257 -16.04 -20.70 -0.10
C TYR A 257 -15.52 -19.72 0.95
N ALA A 258 -16.41 -19.04 1.65
CA ALA A 258 -16.06 -18.14 2.73
C ALA A 258 -16.85 -18.47 4.00
N VAL A 259 -16.20 -18.37 5.15
CA VAL A 259 -16.81 -18.46 6.48
C VAL A 259 -16.51 -17.17 7.21
N THR A 260 -17.55 -16.47 7.66
CA THR A 260 -17.39 -15.21 8.40
C THR A 260 -18.48 -15.05 9.46
N LYS A 261 -18.23 -14.18 10.43
CA LYS A 261 -19.23 -13.83 11.44
C LYS A 261 -20.43 -13.14 10.80
N LYS A 262 -21.63 -13.41 11.31
CA LYS A 262 -22.89 -12.81 10.81
C LYS A 262 -22.86 -11.28 10.89
N SER A 263 -22.15 -10.71 11.87
CA SER A 263 -21.91 -9.26 12.01
C SER A 263 -21.13 -8.67 10.83
N ASN A 264 -20.16 -9.40 10.30
CA ASN A 264 -19.27 -8.94 9.23
C ASN A 264 -19.78 -9.27 7.82
N LYS A 265 -20.80 -10.15 7.69
CA LYS A 265 -21.39 -10.60 6.41
C LYS A 265 -21.58 -9.48 5.39
N LYS A 266 -22.27 -8.39 5.77
CA LYS A 266 -22.58 -7.28 4.86
C LYS A 266 -21.33 -6.54 4.38
N ARG A 267 -20.32 -6.42 5.24
CA ARG A 267 -19.04 -5.79 4.91
C ARG A 267 -18.26 -6.67 3.92
N ILE A 268 -18.13 -7.97 4.21
CA ILE A 268 -17.41 -8.91 3.35
C ILE A 268 -18.03 -8.99 1.94
N ILE A 269 -19.36 -9.08 1.84
CA ILE A 269 -20.07 -9.10 0.54
C ILE A 269 -19.86 -7.78 -0.24
N ARG A 270 -19.70 -6.65 0.45
CA ARG A 270 -19.45 -5.37 -0.21
C ARG A 270 -17.99 -5.23 -0.66
N ASP A 271 -17.06 -5.61 0.20
CA ASP A 271 -15.63 -5.37 0.04
C ASP A 271 -14.97 -6.38 -0.92
N CYS A 272 -15.52 -7.60 -1.03
CA CYS A 272 -14.99 -8.67 -1.89
C CYS A 272 -15.84 -8.84 -3.16
N TYR A 273 -15.29 -8.47 -4.31
CA TYR A 273 -16.02 -8.47 -5.58
C TYR A 273 -16.43 -9.89 -6.04
N ASP A 274 -15.60 -10.88 -5.75
CA ASP A 274 -15.79 -12.28 -6.10
C ASP A 274 -17.00 -12.84 -5.36
N ILE A 275 -17.07 -12.64 -4.04
CA ILE A 275 -18.21 -13.01 -3.21
C ILE A 275 -19.47 -12.32 -3.72
N LYS A 276 -19.41 -11.01 -3.99
CA LYS A 276 -20.55 -10.23 -4.49
C LYS A 276 -21.10 -10.76 -5.81
N THR A 277 -20.24 -11.28 -6.68
CA THR A 277 -20.57 -11.64 -8.05
C THR A 277 -21.01 -13.09 -8.18
N PHE A 278 -20.41 -14.00 -7.41
CA PHE A 278 -20.52 -15.44 -7.66
C PHE A 278 -21.14 -16.25 -6.52
N ALA A 279 -21.14 -15.75 -5.28
CA ALA A 279 -21.42 -16.56 -4.10
C ALA A 279 -22.64 -16.08 -3.32
N ASP A 280 -23.41 -17.03 -2.79
CA ASP A 280 -24.62 -16.76 -2.00
C ASP A 280 -24.44 -17.15 -0.53
N PRO A 281 -24.98 -16.37 0.42
CA PRO A 281 -24.91 -16.69 1.84
C PRO A 281 -25.85 -17.85 2.24
N ILE A 282 -25.35 -18.69 3.15
CA ILE A 282 -26.03 -19.78 3.83
C ILE A 282 -25.97 -19.46 5.33
N ASP A 283 -27.10 -19.04 5.90
CA ASP A 283 -27.18 -18.62 7.30
C ASP A 283 -27.32 -19.79 8.30
N LYS A 284 -27.68 -20.99 7.81
CA LYS A 284 -27.84 -22.21 8.62
C LYS A 284 -26.54 -23.02 8.68
N PHE A 285 -25.58 -22.55 9.47
CA PHE A 285 -24.31 -23.27 9.70
C PHE A 285 -24.00 -23.40 11.19
N VAL A 286 -23.62 -22.30 11.84
CA VAL A 286 -23.34 -22.19 13.28
C VAL A 286 -24.02 -20.92 13.81
N SER A 287 -24.29 -20.81 15.11
CA SER A 287 -25.04 -19.69 15.71
C SER A 287 -24.52 -18.31 15.26
N ASP A 288 -23.20 -18.13 15.22
CA ASP A 288 -22.57 -16.83 14.99
C ASP A 288 -21.87 -16.68 13.64
N TYR A 289 -21.75 -17.76 12.87
CA TYR A 289 -21.11 -17.78 11.56
C TYR A 289 -22.10 -18.00 10.42
N CYS A 290 -21.80 -17.42 9.27
CA CYS A 290 -22.44 -17.72 8.00
C CYS A 290 -21.40 -18.23 7.00
N VAL A 291 -21.84 -19.15 6.14
CA VAL A 291 -21.04 -19.64 5.01
C VAL A 291 -21.50 -18.91 3.76
N ILE A 292 -20.60 -18.46 2.91
CA ILE A 292 -20.91 -17.84 1.63
C ILE A 292 -20.22 -18.65 0.55
N THR A 293 -20.96 -19.19 -0.41
CA THR A 293 -20.38 -20.11 -1.40
C THR A 293 -21.11 -20.07 -2.74
N ASP A 294 -20.40 -20.36 -3.82
CA ASP A 294 -20.99 -20.63 -5.14
C ASP A 294 -21.47 -22.08 -5.27
N CYS A 295 -20.91 -23.00 -4.48
CA CYS A 295 -21.17 -24.43 -4.55
C CYS A 295 -21.56 -25.04 -3.19
N ARG A 296 -22.87 -25.19 -2.96
CA ARG A 296 -23.40 -25.76 -1.71
C ARG A 296 -22.91 -27.19 -1.40
N SER A 297 -22.63 -27.98 -2.44
CA SER A 297 -22.11 -29.34 -2.27
C SER A 297 -20.73 -29.33 -1.60
N VAL A 298 -19.82 -28.49 -2.12
CA VAL A 298 -18.46 -28.34 -1.59
C VAL A 298 -18.49 -27.77 -0.17
N ALA A 299 -19.38 -26.80 0.08
CA ALA A 299 -19.54 -26.26 1.43
C ALA A 299 -19.93 -27.34 2.45
N ASN A 300 -20.82 -28.28 2.10
CA ASN A 300 -21.21 -29.37 3.00
C ASN A 300 -20.04 -30.32 3.31
N ASP A 301 -19.14 -30.55 2.36
CA ASP A 301 -17.95 -31.39 2.57
C ASP A 301 -16.98 -30.75 3.58
N PHE A 302 -16.84 -29.42 3.57
CA PHE A 302 -16.03 -28.68 4.55
C PHE A 302 -16.71 -28.53 5.91
N ASN A 303 -18.04 -28.42 5.93
CA ASN A 303 -18.85 -28.11 7.10
C ASN A 303 -19.05 -29.30 8.07
N THR A 304 -17.98 -30.06 8.32
CA THR A 304 -17.97 -31.18 9.27
C THR A 304 -18.23 -30.74 10.71
N GLN A 305 -18.72 -31.67 11.55
CA GLN A 305 -18.96 -31.40 12.96
C GLN A 305 -17.67 -31.02 13.72
N LYS A 306 -16.51 -31.57 13.34
CA LYS A 306 -15.19 -31.18 13.90
C LYS A 306 -14.94 -29.69 13.65
N PHE A 307 -15.16 -29.24 12.43
CA PHE A 307 -14.97 -27.83 12.06
C PHE A 307 -15.96 -26.92 12.80
N GLN A 308 -17.23 -27.29 12.90
CA GLN A 308 -18.22 -26.51 13.65
C GLN A 308 -17.87 -26.36 15.14
N LYS A 309 -17.33 -27.41 15.78
CA LYS A 309 -16.86 -27.35 17.18
C LYS A 309 -15.69 -26.39 17.32
N LEU A 310 -14.67 -26.54 16.47
CA LEU A 310 -13.49 -25.67 16.47
C LEU A 310 -13.85 -24.18 16.30
N LEU A 311 -14.85 -23.88 15.46
CA LEU A 311 -15.38 -22.52 15.29
C LEU A 311 -16.06 -21.97 16.55
N ASN A 312 -16.78 -22.82 17.29
CA ASN A 312 -17.44 -22.45 18.53
C ASN A 312 -16.46 -22.24 19.68
N ASP A 313 -15.42 -23.06 19.74
CA ASP A 313 -14.41 -22.96 20.79
C ASP A 313 -13.50 -21.74 20.59
N ASN A 314 -13.28 -21.33 19.32
CA ASN A 314 -12.38 -20.23 18.94
C ASN A 314 -13.11 -19.01 18.35
N GLN A 315 -14.34 -18.74 18.79
CA GLN A 315 -15.18 -17.64 18.26
C GLN A 315 -14.52 -16.26 18.37
N GLU A 316 -13.69 -16.02 19.38
CA GLU A 316 -13.05 -14.73 19.60
C GLU A 316 -11.97 -14.43 18.55
N PHE A 317 -11.25 -15.46 18.09
CA PHE A 317 -10.10 -15.31 17.22
C PHE A 317 -10.47 -15.31 15.75
N LEU A 318 -11.33 -16.22 15.28
CA LEU A 318 -11.61 -16.31 13.85
C LEU A 318 -12.52 -15.16 13.36
N GLU A 319 -12.09 -14.48 12.31
CA GLU A 319 -12.89 -13.45 11.63
C GLU A 319 -13.35 -13.86 10.23
N LEU A 320 -12.44 -14.44 9.45
CA LEU A 320 -12.69 -14.81 8.05
C LEU A 320 -11.85 -16.02 7.65
N ILE A 321 -12.49 -16.97 6.99
CA ILE A 321 -11.84 -17.97 6.13
C ILE A 321 -12.38 -17.71 4.73
N HIS A 322 -11.52 -17.60 3.73
CA HIS A 322 -11.94 -17.30 2.37
C HIS A 322 -11.07 -18.04 1.36
N VAL A 323 -11.66 -19.05 0.70
CA VAL A 323 -11.12 -19.73 -0.47
C VAL A 323 -11.73 -19.09 -1.70
N THR A 324 -10.89 -18.68 -2.64
CA THR A 324 -11.33 -18.09 -3.91
C THR A 324 -10.38 -18.45 -5.03
N ASP A 325 -10.94 -18.64 -6.21
CA ASP A 325 -10.22 -18.73 -7.48
C ASP A 325 -10.22 -17.40 -8.25
N ARG A 326 -10.79 -16.33 -7.66
CA ARG A 326 -10.81 -14.96 -8.19
C ARG A 326 -10.40 -13.99 -7.09
N ASN A 327 -9.15 -14.11 -6.66
CA ASN A 327 -8.58 -13.35 -5.56
C ASN A 327 -8.84 -11.83 -5.66
N PRO A 328 -9.56 -11.21 -4.70
CA PRO A 328 -9.74 -9.77 -4.64
C PRO A 328 -8.57 -9.03 -4.01
N TYR A 329 -7.57 -9.73 -3.50
CA TYR A 329 -6.52 -9.15 -2.68
C TYR A 329 -5.15 -9.06 -3.35
N GLY A 330 -4.98 -9.69 -4.51
CA GLY A 330 -3.69 -9.79 -5.18
C GLY A 330 -3.79 -10.35 -6.59
N LYS A 331 -2.63 -10.48 -7.25
CA LYS A 331 -2.55 -10.90 -8.66
C LYS A 331 -2.77 -12.41 -8.85
N HIS A 332 -2.35 -13.23 -7.88
CA HIS A 332 -2.56 -14.68 -7.94
C HIS A 332 -4.03 -15.01 -7.76
N GLN A 333 -4.61 -15.70 -8.73
CA GLN A 333 -6.06 -15.99 -8.79
C GLN A 333 -6.52 -16.90 -7.65
N ASN A 334 -5.77 -17.97 -7.38
CA ASN A 334 -6.11 -19.00 -6.41
C ASN A 334 -5.53 -18.64 -5.04
N ASN A 335 -6.40 -18.27 -4.10
CA ASN A 335 -5.99 -17.85 -2.77
C ASN A 335 -6.89 -18.45 -1.68
N LEU A 336 -6.28 -18.88 -0.59
CA LEU A 336 -6.93 -19.15 0.68
C LEU A 336 -6.43 -18.16 1.71
N ARG A 337 -7.35 -17.32 2.19
CA ARG A 337 -7.11 -16.35 3.25
C ARG A 337 -7.73 -16.78 4.56
N PHE A 338 -6.94 -16.76 5.62
CA PHE A 338 -7.42 -16.74 7.00
C PHE A 338 -7.19 -15.37 7.61
N VAL A 339 -8.15 -14.89 8.39
CA VAL A 339 -8.01 -13.69 9.22
C VAL A 339 -8.36 -14.05 10.65
N PHE A 340 -7.35 -13.95 11.52
CA PHE A 340 -7.48 -14.19 12.95
C PHE A 340 -7.19 -12.92 13.73
N ASN A 341 -8.00 -12.63 14.76
CA ASN A 341 -7.67 -11.67 15.79
C ASN A 341 -6.62 -12.29 16.72
N LEU A 342 -5.58 -11.52 17.02
CA LEU A 342 -4.52 -11.95 17.92
C LEU A 342 -4.99 -11.91 19.38
N PRO A 343 -4.74 -12.98 20.15
CA PRO A 343 -4.87 -12.92 21.61
C PRO A 343 -3.85 -11.94 22.22
N PRO A 344 -4.04 -11.55 23.49
CA PRO A 344 -3.01 -10.85 24.24
C PRO A 344 -1.71 -11.67 24.30
N THR A 345 -0.57 -10.99 24.43
CA THR A 345 0.78 -11.59 24.39
C THR A 345 0.99 -12.77 25.34
N ASN A 346 0.25 -12.83 26.44
CA ASN A 346 0.37 -13.86 27.47
C ASN A 346 -0.42 -15.14 27.15
N LYS A 347 -1.29 -15.09 26.13
CA LYS A 347 -2.16 -16.21 25.73
C LYS A 347 -2.01 -16.53 24.25
N MET A 348 -0.82 -16.32 23.68
CA MET A 348 -0.55 -16.63 22.27
C MET A 348 -0.79 -18.11 21.95
N GLU A 349 -0.57 -19.00 22.93
CA GLU A 349 -0.82 -20.43 22.82
C GLU A 349 -2.28 -20.79 22.49
N SER A 350 -3.26 -19.94 22.85
CA SER A 350 -4.66 -20.17 22.54
C SER A 350 -4.94 -20.23 21.03
N LEU A 351 -4.05 -19.69 20.20
CA LEU A 351 -4.17 -19.72 18.74
C LEU A 351 -3.58 -21.00 18.12
N ASN A 352 -2.92 -21.87 18.89
CA ASN A 352 -2.29 -23.10 18.38
C ASN A 352 -3.27 -24.04 17.67
N GLU A 353 -4.48 -24.22 18.22
CA GLU A 353 -5.49 -25.09 17.60
C GLU A 353 -5.88 -24.58 16.21
N LEU A 354 -6.09 -23.27 16.08
CA LEU A 354 -6.39 -22.62 14.80
C LEU A 354 -5.22 -22.71 13.83
N MET A 355 -3.98 -22.52 14.30
CA MET A 355 -2.80 -22.62 13.43
C MET A 355 -2.56 -24.04 12.91
N ASN A 356 -2.78 -25.06 13.73
CA ASN A 356 -2.73 -26.45 13.27
C ASN A 356 -3.86 -26.72 12.26
N PHE A 357 -5.06 -26.20 12.51
CA PHE A 357 -6.18 -26.30 11.60
C PHE A 357 -5.92 -25.62 10.25
N VAL A 358 -5.18 -24.51 10.20
CA VAL A 358 -4.79 -23.87 8.93
C VAL A 358 -4.07 -24.87 8.03
N PHE A 359 -3.09 -25.61 8.56
CA PHE A 359 -2.35 -26.60 7.77
C PHE A 359 -3.20 -27.81 7.39
N GLU A 360 -4.05 -28.31 8.30
CA GLU A 360 -5.03 -29.35 7.97
C GLU A 360 -5.96 -28.90 6.83
N PHE A 361 -6.44 -27.65 6.87
CA PHE A 361 -7.38 -27.12 5.90
C PHE A 361 -6.74 -26.85 4.54
N ILE A 362 -5.48 -26.39 4.53
CA ILE A 362 -4.69 -26.22 3.31
C ILE A 362 -4.63 -27.53 2.52
N ASP A 363 -4.44 -28.67 3.19
CA ASP A 363 -4.37 -29.98 2.52
C ASP A 363 -5.72 -30.46 1.98
N LEU A 364 -6.83 -29.93 2.50
CA LEU A 364 -8.17 -30.29 2.00
C LEU A 364 -8.49 -29.60 0.66
N ILE A 365 -8.00 -28.39 0.42
CA ILE A 365 -8.38 -27.57 -0.74
C ILE A 365 -8.06 -28.24 -2.09
N PRO A 366 -6.85 -28.76 -2.35
CA PRO A 366 -6.55 -29.42 -3.62
C PRO A 366 -7.37 -30.71 -3.84
N ASN A 367 -7.79 -31.35 -2.74
CA ASN A 367 -8.46 -32.65 -2.74
C ASN A 367 -9.99 -32.57 -2.82
N VAL A 368 -10.56 -31.36 -2.91
CA VAL A 368 -12.02 -31.15 -3.02
C VAL A 368 -12.59 -31.91 -4.21
N LYS A 369 -13.67 -32.66 -3.99
CA LYS A 369 -14.38 -33.38 -5.05
C LYS A 369 -15.50 -32.49 -5.61
N MET A 370 -15.42 -32.20 -6.90
CA MET A 370 -16.48 -31.51 -7.64
C MET A 370 -16.89 -32.35 -8.84
N GLN A 371 -18.18 -32.42 -9.11
CA GLN A 371 -18.70 -33.06 -10.31
C GLN A 371 -18.33 -32.23 -11.55
N GLN A 372 -18.11 -32.88 -12.69
CA GLN A 372 -17.79 -32.19 -13.94
C GLN A 372 -18.82 -31.11 -14.31
N LYS A 373 -20.12 -31.38 -14.07
CA LYS A 373 -21.20 -30.41 -14.28
C LYS A 373 -21.04 -29.15 -13.42
N GLN A 374 -20.59 -29.29 -12.17
CA GLN A 374 -20.36 -28.16 -11.27
C GLN A 374 -19.18 -27.32 -11.76
N ILE A 375 -18.09 -27.97 -12.19
CA ILE A 375 -16.92 -27.31 -12.76
C ILE A 375 -17.28 -26.55 -14.05
N GLN A 376 -18.05 -27.16 -14.94
CA GLN A 376 -18.52 -26.51 -16.17
C GLN A 376 -19.38 -25.28 -15.87
N LYS A 377 -20.37 -25.40 -14.98
CA LYS A 377 -21.22 -24.28 -14.55
C LYS A 377 -20.40 -23.15 -13.93
N ALA A 378 -19.45 -23.50 -13.05
CA ALA A 378 -18.53 -22.57 -12.41
C ALA A 378 -17.73 -21.78 -13.45
N ASN A 379 -17.13 -22.47 -14.44
CA ASN A 379 -16.37 -21.86 -15.52
C ASN A 379 -17.23 -21.01 -16.46
N GLU A 380 -18.46 -21.42 -16.76
CA GLU A 380 -19.38 -20.62 -17.57
C GLU A 380 -19.76 -19.31 -16.89
N LEU A 381 -20.02 -19.33 -15.58
CA LEU A 381 -20.28 -18.12 -14.80
C LEU A 381 -19.08 -17.16 -14.83
N ARG A 382 -17.86 -17.69 -14.69
CA ARG A 382 -16.61 -16.93 -14.75
C ARG A 382 -16.39 -16.31 -16.13
N LYS A 383 -16.56 -17.08 -17.21
CA LYS A 383 -16.49 -16.59 -18.59
C LYS A 383 -17.51 -15.48 -18.87
N LYS A 384 -18.73 -15.60 -18.36
CA LYS A 384 -19.76 -14.56 -18.49
C LYS A 384 -19.38 -13.29 -17.72
N ALA A 385 -18.84 -13.43 -16.51
CA ALA A 385 -18.36 -12.30 -15.74
C ALA A 385 -17.20 -11.58 -16.43
N ASP A 386 -16.21 -12.33 -16.95
CA ASP A 386 -15.09 -11.76 -17.71
C ASP A 386 -15.57 -11.04 -18.98
N ALA A 387 -16.55 -11.60 -19.70
CA ALA A 387 -17.13 -10.98 -20.88
C ALA A 387 -17.87 -9.68 -20.54
N ASN A 388 -18.58 -9.62 -19.41
CA ASN A 388 -19.24 -8.41 -18.95
C ASN A 388 -18.23 -7.35 -18.51
N LEU A 389 -17.15 -7.74 -17.83
CA LEU A 389 -16.07 -6.81 -17.46
C LEU A 389 -15.43 -6.18 -18.70
N LYS A 390 -15.08 -7.00 -19.71
CA LYS A 390 -14.52 -6.49 -20.97
C LYS A 390 -15.45 -5.52 -21.68
N LYS A 391 -16.74 -5.81 -21.74
CA LYS A 391 -17.74 -4.91 -22.34
C LYS A 391 -17.81 -3.57 -21.60
N ASN A 392 -17.87 -3.62 -20.27
CA ASN A 392 -17.90 -2.39 -19.46
C ASN A 392 -16.61 -1.57 -19.63
N GLU A 393 -15.44 -2.21 -19.70
CA GLU A 393 -14.17 -1.54 -19.95
C GLU A 393 -14.10 -0.92 -21.36
N GLU A 394 -14.65 -1.59 -22.37
CA GLU A 394 -14.77 -1.07 -23.74
C GLU A 394 -15.72 0.13 -23.81
N GLU A 395 -16.87 0.05 -23.15
CA GLU A 395 -17.84 1.15 -23.04
C GLU A 395 -17.20 2.36 -22.34
N GLU A 396 -16.56 2.17 -21.19
CA GLU A 396 -15.88 3.26 -20.47
C GLU A 396 -14.75 3.89 -21.29
N ARG A 397 -13.99 3.08 -22.04
CA ARG A 397 -12.94 3.57 -22.93
C ARG A 397 -13.53 4.39 -24.08
N ASN A 398 -14.66 3.98 -24.63
CA ASN A 398 -15.34 4.72 -25.70
C ASN A 398 -15.91 6.05 -25.18
N ASP A 399 -16.54 6.03 -24.01
CA ASP A 399 -17.08 7.24 -23.36
C ASP A 399 -15.97 8.26 -23.06
N ARG A 400 -14.82 7.81 -22.53
CA ARG A 400 -13.65 8.70 -22.31
C ARG A 400 -13.13 9.32 -23.60
N LYS A 401 -13.03 8.52 -24.67
CA LYS A 401 -12.62 9.02 -26.00
C LYS A 401 -13.62 10.02 -26.57
N GLU A 402 -14.91 9.84 -26.33
CA GLU A 402 -15.94 10.78 -26.75
C GLU A 402 -15.90 12.08 -25.93
N GLU A 403 -15.69 11.98 -24.62
CA GLU A 403 -15.53 13.15 -23.74
C GLU A 403 -14.31 13.98 -24.11
N GLU A 404 -13.17 13.35 -24.37
CA GLU A 404 -11.95 14.03 -24.83
C GLU A 404 -12.16 14.73 -26.18
N LYS A 405 -12.86 14.09 -27.12
CA LYS A 405 -13.21 14.73 -28.40
C LYS A 405 -14.10 15.94 -28.20
N ARG A 406 -15.11 15.85 -27.31
CA ARG A 406 -16.00 16.97 -26.98
C ARG A 406 -15.22 18.15 -26.38
N LYS A 407 -14.31 17.89 -25.42
CA LYS A 407 -13.45 18.93 -24.82
C LYS A 407 -12.56 19.62 -25.85
N LYS A 408 -11.93 18.84 -26.74
CA LYS A 408 -11.11 19.41 -27.82
C LYS A 408 -11.91 20.29 -28.77
N ILE A 409 -13.12 19.87 -29.14
CA ILE A 409 -14.02 20.68 -29.98
C ILE A 409 -14.40 21.97 -29.23
N GLU A 410 -14.76 21.90 -27.96
CA GLU A 410 -15.12 23.09 -27.16
C GLU A 410 -13.95 24.07 -26.97
N GLU A 411 -12.73 23.56 -26.74
CA GLU A 411 -11.51 24.37 -26.68
C GLU A 411 -11.19 25.03 -28.01
N GLU A 412 -11.33 24.29 -29.13
CA GLU A 412 -11.18 24.85 -30.47
C GLU A 412 -12.24 25.94 -30.73
N GLU A 413 -13.49 25.73 -30.33
CA GLU A 413 -14.56 26.73 -30.45
C GLU A 413 -14.25 27.99 -29.64
N LYS A 414 -13.80 27.86 -28.39
CA LYS A 414 -13.36 29.00 -27.55
C LYS A 414 -12.18 29.74 -28.17
N LYS A 415 -11.18 29.02 -28.71
CA LYS A 415 -10.05 29.62 -29.42
C LYS A 415 -10.51 30.41 -30.64
N VAL A 416 -11.44 29.86 -31.42
CA VAL A 416 -11.99 30.55 -32.61
C VAL A 416 -12.82 31.78 -32.20
N GLN A 417 -13.62 31.69 -31.14
CA GLN A 417 -14.39 32.83 -30.61
C GLN A 417 -13.50 33.99 -30.15
N ASN A 418 -12.31 33.69 -29.59
CA ASN A 418 -11.36 34.70 -29.14
C ASN A 418 -10.50 35.34 -30.25
N MET A 419 -10.59 34.88 -31.51
CA MET A 419 -9.85 35.45 -32.66
C MET A 419 -10.56 36.65 -33.29
N SER A 420 -9.81 37.51 -33.99
CA SER A 420 -10.37 38.63 -34.80
C SER A 420 -11.21 38.13 -35.99
N GLN A 421 -12.16 38.93 -36.50
CA GLN A 421 -13.08 38.57 -37.60
C GLN A 421 -12.35 38.06 -38.86
N GLU A 422 -11.26 38.71 -39.30
CA GLU A 422 -10.48 38.25 -40.46
C GLU A 422 -9.79 36.89 -40.21
N GLN A 423 -9.40 36.61 -38.97
CA GLN A 423 -8.76 35.35 -38.58
C GLN A 423 -9.79 34.21 -38.51
N GLN A 424 -11.01 34.50 -38.04
CA GLN A 424 -12.13 33.55 -38.04
C GLN A 424 -12.51 33.13 -39.46
N GLU A 425 -12.67 34.07 -40.40
CA GLU A 425 -12.99 33.75 -41.80
C GLU A 425 -11.92 32.88 -42.46
N LYS A 426 -10.63 33.14 -42.16
CA LYS A 426 -9.51 32.33 -42.66
C LYS A 426 -9.50 30.93 -42.05
N TYR A 427 -9.87 30.79 -40.77
CA TYR A 427 -10.02 29.50 -40.10
C TYR A 427 -11.16 28.68 -40.72
N TYR A 428 -12.35 29.26 -40.91
CA TYR A 428 -13.50 28.59 -41.53
C TYR A 428 -13.22 28.14 -42.97
N LYS A 429 -12.62 29.00 -43.81
CA LYS A 429 -12.19 28.64 -45.18
C LYS A 429 -11.15 27.50 -45.18
N ARG A 430 -10.29 27.41 -44.15
CA ARG A 430 -9.32 26.32 -44.00
C ARG A 430 -9.98 25.02 -43.55
N GLN A 431 -10.94 25.07 -42.63
CA GLN A 431 -11.74 23.91 -42.19
C GLN A 431 -12.59 23.35 -43.34
N GLU A 432 -13.27 24.21 -44.10
CA GLU A 432 -14.08 23.81 -45.26
C GLU A 432 -13.25 23.05 -46.32
N LYS A 433 -12.05 23.58 -46.63
CA LYS A 433 -11.08 22.88 -47.51
C LYS A 433 -10.62 21.53 -46.94
N LYS A 434 -10.46 21.40 -45.62
CA LYS A 434 -10.13 20.12 -44.96
C LYS A 434 -11.28 19.12 -45.04
N MET A 435 -12.52 19.57 -44.86
CA MET A 435 -13.72 18.73 -44.94
C MET A 435 -13.95 18.22 -46.36
N LEU A 436 -13.81 19.09 -47.37
CA LEU A 436 -13.89 18.71 -48.79
C LEU A 436 -12.80 17.69 -49.18
N ARG A 437 -11.58 17.81 -48.62
CA ARG A 437 -10.50 16.82 -48.83
C ARG A 437 -10.79 15.47 -48.15
N LYS A 438 -11.43 15.46 -46.98
CA LYS A 438 -11.82 14.22 -46.28
C LYS A 438 -12.99 13.50 -46.95
N GLN A 439 -13.89 14.22 -47.62
CA GLN A 439 -15.02 13.66 -48.36
C GLN A 439 -14.65 13.19 -49.79
N GLY A 440 -13.46 13.55 -50.29
CA GLY A 440 -12.97 13.08 -51.59
C GLY A 440 -12.72 11.56 -51.61
N PRO A 441 -12.83 10.90 -52.78
CA PRO A 441 -12.67 9.46 -52.90
C PRO A 441 -11.23 9.02 -52.56
N LYS A 442 -11.09 8.12 -51.57
CA LYS A 442 -9.80 7.49 -51.24
C LYS A 442 -9.39 6.57 -52.39
N MET A 443 -8.40 6.98 -53.19
CA MET A 443 -7.84 6.15 -54.25
C MET A 443 -7.19 4.90 -53.63
N LYS A 444 -7.77 3.73 -53.87
CA LYS A 444 -7.13 2.45 -53.52
C LYS A 444 -5.91 2.28 -54.42
N LYS A 445 -4.71 2.21 -53.85
CA LYS A 445 -3.50 1.88 -54.62
C LYS A 445 -3.65 0.46 -55.18
N ILE A 446 -3.65 0.33 -56.50
CA ILE A 446 -3.49 -0.95 -57.17
C ILE A 446 -2.05 -1.40 -56.86
N LYS A 447 -1.91 -2.49 -56.08
CA LYS A 447 -0.63 -3.19 -55.95
C LYS A 447 -0.30 -3.76 -57.33
N VAL A 448 0.81 -3.32 -57.91
CA VAL A 448 1.43 -3.93 -59.10
C VAL A 448 2.37 -5.02 -58.63
#